data_AF-A0A1R3V6P5-F1
#
_entry.id   AF-A0A1R3V6P5-F1
#
_cell.length_a   1.000
_cell.length_b   1.000
_cell.length_c   1.000
_cell.angle_alpha   90.00
_cell.angle_beta   90.00
_cell.angle_gamma   90.00
#
_symmetry.space_group_name_H-M   'P 1'
#
loop_
_entity.id
_entity.type
_entity.pdbx_description
1 polymer ?
#
loop_
_entity_poly.entity_id
_entity_poly.type
_entity_poly.pdbx_seq_one_letter_code
_entity_poly.pdbx_strand_id
1 'polypeptide(L)'
;MTAFIPISIYLNGKSMAIASIADAAKALQQPWPSMDKPSRLEAIRIIEECLAGHCSHQAAFAAFEAAASEQGLLKQRPPSAGLRKFDGVAEDLM
;
A
#
# COMPACT_ATOMS: atom_id res chain seq x y z
N MET A 1 -16.22 -7.61 10.21
CA MET A 1 -15.04 -7.77 9.34
C MET A 1 -14.70 -6.39 8.80
N THR A 2 -13.55 -5.82 9.20
CA THR A 2 -13.09 -4.54 8.62
C THR A 2 -12.84 -4.75 7.14
N ALA A 3 -13.41 -3.91 6.29
CA ALA A 3 -13.20 -4.01 4.85
C ALA A 3 -11.70 -3.82 4.57
N PHE A 4 -11.10 -4.83 3.96
CA PHE A 4 -9.74 -4.76 3.47
C PHE A 4 -9.72 -3.82 2.27
N ILE A 5 -9.04 -2.68 2.37
CA ILE A 5 -8.94 -1.69 1.30
C ILE A 5 -7.62 -1.93 0.54
N PRO A 6 -7.66 -2.35 -0.73
CA PRO A 6 -6.46 -2.53 -1.52
C PRO A 6 -5.72 -1.19 -1.68
N ILE A 7 -4.40 -1.21 -1.49
CA ILE A 7 -3.54 -0.05 -1.74
C ILE A 7 -2.89 -0.18 -3.12
N SER A 8 -2.61 0.95 -3.77
CA SER A 8 -1.92 0.98 -5.07
C SER A 8 -0.52 1.54 -4.89
N ILE A 9 0.48 0.79 -5.34
CA ILE A 9 1.87 1.24 -5.38
C ILE A 9 2.33 1.47 -6.82
N TYR A 10 3.32 2.34 -7.00
CA TYR A 10 4.03 2.50 -8.26
C TYR A 10 5.48 2.05 -8.08
N LEU A 11 5.82 0.92 -8.69
CA LEU A 11 7.11 0.27 -8.51
C LEU A 11 7.66 -0.13 -9.89
N ASN A 12 8.92 0.20 -10.16
CA ASN A 12 9.62 -0.14 -11.42
C ASN A 12 8.85 0.26 -12.69
N GLY A 13 8.26 1.45 -12.69
CA GLY A 13 7.50 1.97 -13.82
C GLY A 13 6.08 1.39 -13.97
N LYS A 14 5.66 0.49 -13.08
CA LYS A 14 4.37 -0.21 -13.14
C LYS A 14 3.50 0.12 -11.92
N SER A 15 2.21 0.33 -12.18
CA SER A 15 1.20 0.41 -11.11
C SER A 15 0.80 -1.00 -10.68
N MET A 16 0.85 -1.28 -9.38
CA MET A 16 0.45 -2.56 -8.79
C MET A 16 -0.59 -2.33 -7.70
N ALA A 17 -1.71 -3.07 -7.77
CA ALA A 17 -2.69 -3.12 -6.70
C ALA A 17 -2.32 -4.24 -5.74
N ILE A 18 -2.19 -3.93 -4.45
CA ILE A 18 -1.87 -4.88 -3.40
C ILE A 18 -3.18 -5.21 -2.69
N ALA A 19 -3.78 -6.34 -3.10
CA ALA A 19 -5.08 -6.77 -2.60
C ALA A 19 -4.99 -7.93 -1.59
N SER A 20 -3.80 -8.47 -1.38
CA SER A 20 -3.55 -9.62 -0.50
C SER A 20 -2.12 -9.61 0.05
N ILE A 21 -1.86 -10.41 1.08
CA ILE A 21 -0.51 -10.61 1.62
C ILE A 21 0.42 -11.24 0.58
N ALA A 22 -0.10 -12.13 -0.27
CA ALA A 22 0.67 -12.70 -1.38
C ALA A 22 1.11 -11.64 -2.39
N ASP A 23 0.28 -10.62 -2.67
CA ASP A 23 0.67 -9.49 -3.52
C ASP A 23 1.73 -8.62 -2.84
N ALA A 24 1.61 -8.39 -1.53
CA ALA A 24 2.59 -7.64 -0.76
C ALA A 24 3.96 -8.34 -0.75
N ALA A 25 3.98 -9.66 -0.56
CA ALA A 25 5.19 -10.48 -0.64
C ALA A 25 5.84 -10.41 -2.03
N LYS A 26 5.05 -10.55 -3.10
CA LYS A 26 5.54 -10.40 -4.48
C LYS A 26 6.12 -9.01 -4.73
N ALA A 27 5.46 -7.97 -4.23
CA ALA A 27 5.94 -6.60 -4.37
C ALA A 27 7.28 -6.39 -3.63
N LEU A 28 7.47 -6.97 -2.44
CA LEU A 28 8.72 -6.88 -1.69
C LEU A 28 9.90 -7.61 -2.35
N GLN A 29 9.64 -8.65 -3.14
CA GLN A 29 10.66 -9.37 -3.92
C GLN A 29 11.16 -8.57 -5.13
N GLN A 30 10.41 -7.57 -5.59
CA GLN A 30 10.87 -6.70 -6.68
C GLN A 30 11.98 -5.75 -6.20
N PRO A 31 12.79 -5.19 -7.11
CA PRO A 31 13.70 -4.10 -6.78
C PRO A 31 12.93 -2.88 -6.28
N TRP A 32 13.24 -2.40 -5.08
CA TRP A 32 12.73 -1.15 -4.51
C TRP A 32 13.77 -0.04 -4.66
N PRO A 33 13.38 1.25 -4.59
CA PRO A 33 14.32 2.36 -4.63
C PRO A 33 15.45 2.25 -3.60
N SER A 34 15.15 1.71 -2.42
CA SER A 34 16.15 1.39 -1.40
C SER A 34 15.88 0.03 -0.78
N MET A 35 16.80 -0.91 -1.05
CA MET A 35 16.67 -2.29 -0.61
C MET A 35 17.02 -2.46 0.88
N ASP A 36 17.92 -1.64 1.40
CA ASP A 36 18.51 -1.76 2.75
C ASP A 36 17.74 -1.00 3.84
N LYS A 37 16.57 -0.44 3.50
CA LYS A 37 15.76 0.29 4.46
C LYS A 37 15.22 -0.66 5.53
N PRO A 38 15.36 -0.33 6.83
CA PRO A 38 14.93 -1.21 7.92
C PRO A 38 13.41 -1.46 7.89
N SER A 39 12.61 -0.48 7.48
CA SER A 39 11.17 -0.64 7.29
C SER A 39 10.81 -1.73 6.28
N ARG A 40 11.56 -1.86 5.18
CA ARG A 40 11.37 -2.88 4.15
C ARG A 40 11.74 -4.25 4.67
N LEU A 41 12.88 -4.38 5.36
CA LEU A 41 13.30 -5.64 5.96
C LEU A 41 12.31 -6.12 7.02
N GLU A 42 11.80 -5.19 7.84
CA GLU A 42 10.79 -5.48 8.84
C GLU A 42 9.46 -5.88 8.20
N ALA A 43 9.04 -5.21 7.11
CA ALA A 43 7.86 -5.60 6.35
C ALA A 43 7.97 -7.00 5.76
N ILE A 44 9.15 -7.40 5.25
CA ILE A 44 9.42 -8.77 4.79
C ILE A 44 9.20 -9.75 5.94
N ARG A 45 9.86 -9.51 7.09
CA ARG A 45 9.76 -10.37 8.27
C ARG A 45 8.32 -10.55 8.73
N ILE A 46 7.55 -9.46 8.87
CA ILE A 46 6.17 -9.52 9.34
C ILE A 46 5.27 -10.25 8.31
N ILE A 47 5.49 -10.06 7.01
CA ILE A 47 4.73 -10.75 5.97
C ILE A 47 5.02 -12.26 5.97
N GLU A 48 6.27 -12.67 6.17
CA GLU A 48 6.63 -14.08 6.26
C GLU A 48 5.99 -14.75 7.49
N GLU A 49 6.04 -14.10 8.66
CA GLU A 49 5.34 -14.56 9.87
C GLU A 49 3.82 -14.64 9.67
N CYS A 50 3.26 -13.70 8.90
CA CYS A 50 1.85 -13.71 8.55
C CYS A 50 1.47 -14.92 7.70
N LEU A 51 2.30 -15.25 6.70
CA LEU A 51 2.10 -16.40 5.82
C LEU A 51 2.29 -17.73 6.56
N ALA A 52 3.14 -17.76 7.58
CA ALA A 52 3.30 -18.89 8.50
C ALA A 52 2.14 -19.03 9.51
N GLY A 53 1.23 -18.06 9.57
CA GLY A 53 0.07 -18.06 10.47
C GLY A 53 0.37 -17.54 11.88
N HIS A 54 1.48 -16.83 12.07
CA HIS A 54 1.93 -16.30 13.36
C HIS A 54 1.52 -14.84 13.62
N CYS A 55 1.05 -14.11 12.60
CA CYS A 55 0.51 -12.76 12.79
C CYS A 55 -0.75 -12.48 11.97
N SER A 56 -1.41 -11.34 12.24
CA SER A 56 -2.61 -10.93 11.55
C SER A 56 -2.30 -10.29 10.19
N HIS A 57 -3.18 -10.47 9.20
CA HIS A 57 -3.08 -9.79 7.90
C HIS A 57 -3.01 -8.26 8.07
N GLN A 58 -3.71 -7.70 9.06
CA GLN A 58 -3.70 -6.26 9.33
C GLN A 58 -2.32 -5.75 9.75
N ALA A 59 -1.60 -6.48 10.61
CA ALA A 59 -0.25 -6.10 11.02
C ALA A 59 0.74 -6.13 9.85
N ALA A 60 0.65 -7.18 9.02
CA ALA A 60 1.49 -7.32 7.84
C ALA A 60 1.22 -6.23 6.80
N PHE A 61 -0.05 -5.86 6.57
CA PHE A 61 -0.39 -4.75 5.70
C PHE A 61 0.08 -3.40 6.23
N ALA A 62 -0.07 -3.13 7.52
CA ALA A 62 0.39 -1.89 8.12
C ALA A 62 1.92 -1.73 8.00
N ALA A 63 2.67 -2.82 8.20
CA ALA A 63 4.12 -2.82 8.02
C ALA A 63 4.52 -2.55 6.56
N PHE A 64 3.84 -3.20 5.62
CA PHE A 64 4.06 -2.97 4.19
C PHE A 64 3.73 -1.54 3.77
N GLU A 65 2.60 -1.00 4.23
CA GLU A 65 2.18 0.37 3.93
C GLU A 65 3.17 1.39 4.49
N ALA A 66 3.67 1.19 5.71
CA ALA A 66 4.71 2.04 6.30
C ALA A 66 6.00 2.02 5.46
N ALA A 67 6.45 0.84 5.02
CA ALA A 67 7.64 0.72 4.16
C ALA A 67 7.42 1.38 2.79
N ALA A 68 6.26 1.16 2.16
CA ALA A 68 5.91 1.78 0.88
C ALA A 68 5.79 3.30 0.99
N SER A 69 5.25 3.81 2.10
CA SER A 69 5.14 5.23 2.40
C SER A 69 6.50 5.89 2.59
N GLU A 70 7.40 5.27 3.38
CA GLU A 70 8.76 5.80 3.61
C GLU A 70 9.53 5.99 2.29
N GLN A 71 9.33 5.09 1.33
CA GLN A 71 10.00 5.14 0.02
C GLN A 71 9.19 5.84 -1.07
N GLY A 72 8.06 6.48 -0.72
CA GLY A 72 7.24 7.25 -1.67
C GLY A 72 6.58 6.42 -2.76
N LEU A 73 6.35 5.13 -2.53
CA LEU A 73 5.77 4.20 -3.50
C LEU A 73 4.24 4.23 -3.53
N LEU A 74 3.60 4.74 -2.48
CA LEU A 74 2.14 4.83 -2.41
C LEU A 74 1.62 5.82 -3.45
N LYS A 75 0.83 5.33 -4.42
CA LYS A 75 0.05 6.22 -5.28
C LYS A 75 -1.21 6.61 -4.53
N GLN A 76 -1.34 7.90 -4.22
CA GLN A 76 -2.66 8.44 -3.93
C GLN A 76 -3.53 8.26 -5.18
N ARG A 77 -4.68 7.60 -5.01
CA ARG A 77 -5.67 7.49 -6.07
C ARG A 77 -6.11 8.92 -6.37
N PRO A 78 -5.88 9.46 -7.58
CA PRO A 78 -6.43 10.77 -7.90
C PRO A 78 -7.94 10.70 -7.71
N PRO A 79 -8.57 11.75 -7.13
CA PRO A 79 -10.01 11.77 -6.94
C PRO A 79 -10.68 11.42 -8.28
N SER A 80 -11.66 10.54 -8.23
CA SER A 80 -12.35 10.10 -9.44
C SER A 80 -12.91 11.31 -10.19
N ALA A 81 -13.04 11.22 -11.51
CA ALA A 81 -13.65 12.29 -12.29
C ALA A 81 -15.08 12.63 -11.82
N GLY A 82 -15.75 11.70 -11.13
CA GLY A 82 -17.02 11.94 -10.44
C GLY A 82 -16.87 12.80 -9.18
N LEU A 83 -15.88 12.53 -8.33
CA LEU A 83 -15.56 13.34 -7.13
C LEU A 83 -15.21 14.79 -7.50
N ARG A 84 -14.42 15.01 -8.56
CA ARG A 84 -14.08 16.36 -9.06
C ARG A 84 -15.30 17.20 -9.45
N LYS A 85 -16.43 16.58 -9.82
CA LYS A 85 -17.66 17.31 -10.18
C LYS A 85 -18.37 17.89 -8.96
N PHE A 86 -18.12 17.35 -7.77
CA PHE A 86 -18.76 17.80 -6.52
C PHE A 86 -17.93 18.85 -5.77
N ASP A 87 -16.63 19.00 -6.04
CA ASP A 87 -15.81 20.06 -5.45
C ASP A 87 -16.37 21.46 -5.76
N GLY A 88 -16.90 21.68 -6.97
CA GLY A 88 -17.51 22.95 -7.35
C GLY A 88 -18.89 23.22 -6.70
N VAL A 89 -19.52 22.21 -6.09
CA VAL A 89 -20.83 22.36 -5.42
C VAL A 89 -20.66 22.77 -3.95
N ALA A 90 -19.50 22.47 -3.34
CA ALA A 90 -19.19 22.88 -1.97
C ALA A 90 -18.85 24.37 -1.85
N GLU A 91 -18.31 24.99 -2.90
CA GLU A 91 -18.01 26.43 -2.91
C GLU A 91 -19.25 27.33 -3.13
N ASP A 92 -20.35 26.78 -3.66
CA ASP A 92 -21.63 27.52 -3.86
C ASP A 92 -22.48 27.61 -2.57
N LEU A 93 -22.08 26.91 -1.51
CA LEU A 93 -22.77 26.89 -0.21
C LEU A 93 -22.10 27.79 0.86
N MET A 94 -21.09 28.58 0.50
CA MET A 94 -20.41 29.56 1.37
C MET A 94 -20.68 30.99 0.91
#